data_AF-A0A6A6Q4G4-F1
#
_entry.id   AF-A0A6A6Q4G4-F1
#
_cell.length_a   1.000
_cell.length_b   1.000
_cell.length_c   1.000
_cell.angle_alpha   90.00
_cell.angle_beta   90.00
_cell.angle_gamma   90.00
#
_symmetry.space_group_name_H-M   'P 1'
#
loop_
_entity.id
_entity.type
_entity.pdbx_description
1 polymer ?
#
loop_
_entity_poly.entity_id
_entity_poly.type
_entity_poly.pdbx_seq_one_letter_code
_entity_poly.pdbx_strand_id
1 'polypeptide(L)'
;MDTTPPKYADGLSPPHYAQNIAARAAAQAEPPAKAHQLNILPYIGAYRDVQLFRPGKPLPAYFCTIAHLGGHSLTLQKNSQSGPVVGYAHYRTSGSINCGIGPDERSLQWIPMRAQGECFRFEWQERKYSLRKAQGEDLGLGAVNLHGEHLKVVDEETQGIVALLISEGQSGAANATLKMAGGVKGEAEVLIVLAMLSWRDRIRRAGSLRPGEK
;
A
#
# COMPACT_ATOMS: atom_id res chain seq x y z
N MET A 1 16.48 -42.95 -51.60
CA MET A 1 16.62 -41.98 -50.50
C MET A 1 16.52 -42.79 -49.22
N ASP A 2 17.66 -43.04 -48.58
CA ASP A 2 17.77 -43.83 -47.35
C ASP A 2 17.19 -43.07 -46.16
N THR A 3 16.41 -43.76 -45.32
CA THR A 3 15.71 -43.20 -44.16
C THR A 3 16.17 -43.90 -42.88
N THR A 4 17.43 -43.68 -42.52
CA THR A 4 17.98 -44.20 -41.26
C THR A 4 18.12 -43.04 -40.26
N PRO A 5 17.44 -43.09 -39.09
CA PRO A 5 17.65 -42.10 -38.04
C PRO A 5 19.02 -42.28 -37.37
N PRO A 6 19.65 -41.20 -36.87
CA PRO A 6 20.94 -41.31 -36.20
C PRO A 6 20.78 -42.05 -34.86
N LYS A 7 21.67 -43.02 -34.62
CA LYS A 7 21.85 -43.65 -33.31
C LYS A 7 22.50 -42.64 -32.37
N TYR A 8 21.87 -42.36 -31.23
CA TYR A 8 22.53 -41.67 -30.12
C TYR A 8 23.49 -42.65 -29.44
N ALA A 9 24.74 -42.24 -29.31
CA ALA A 9 25.78 -42.96 -28.59
C ALA A 9 25.49 -42.98 -27.08
N ASP A 10 25.86 -44.08 -26.47
CA ASP A 10 25.78 -44.36 -25.03
C ASP A 10 26.37 -43.25 -24.15
N GLY A 11 25.71 -43.01 -23.00
CA GLY A 11 26.40 -42.58 -21.78
C GLY A 11 26.51 -41.09 -21.51
N LEU A 12 25.40 -40.40 -21.19
CA LEU A 12 25.43 -39.14 -20.45
C LEU A 12 24.44 -39.19 -19.29
N SER A 13 24.97 -39.20 -18.07
CA SER A 13 24.24 -38.99 -16.82
C SER A 13 23.31 -37.77 -16.92
N PRO A 14 22.16 -37.75 -16.21
CA PRO A 14 21.26 -36.61 -16.22
C PRO A 14 22.03 -35.32 -15.91
N PRO A 15 21.80 -34.23 -16.66
CA PRO A 15 22.71 -33.12 -16.65
C PRO A 15 22.69 -32.44 -15.28
N HIS A 16 23.88 -32.24 -14.71
CA HIS A 16 24.18 -31.32 -13.60
C HIS A 16 23.51 -29.93 -13.73
N TYR A 17 23.01 -29.60 -14.92
CA TYR A 17 22.20 -28.42 -15.23
C TYR A 17 20.85 -28.38 -14.49
N ALA A 18 20.11 -29.50 -14.40
CA ALA A 18 18.80 -29.53 -13.73
C ALA A 18 18.93 -29.38 -12.19
N GLN A 19 19.99 -29.95 -11.62
CA GLN A 19 20.30 -29.80 -10.19
C GLN A 19 20.78 -28.37 -9.87
N ASN A 20 21.51 -27.71 -10.77
CA ASN A 20 21.95 -26.33 -10.58
C ASN A 20 20.82 -25.30 -10.68
N ILE A 21 19.77 -25.57 -11.48
CA ILE A 21 18.57 -24.71 -11.55
C ILE A 21 17.71 -24.90 -10.29
N ALA A 22 17.49 -26.14 -9.85
CA ALA A 22 16.73 -26.43 -8.64
C ALA A 22 17.44 -25.92 -7.36
N ALA A 23 18.77 -26.04 -7.29
CA ALA A 23 19.56 -25.51 -6.17
C ALA A 23 19.60 -23.98 -6.14
N ARG A 24 19.58 -23.30 -7.30
CA ARG A 24 19.46 -21.83 -7.37
C ARG A 24 18.05 -21.33 -7.04
N ALA A 25 17.01 -22.04 -7.47
CA ALA A 25 15.63 -21.74 -7.08
C ALA A 25 15.38 -21.94 -5.57
N ALA A 26 16.00 -22.96 -4.97
CA ALA A 26 15.94 -23.19 -3.52
C ALA A 26 16.81 -22.21 -2.72
N ALA A 27 17.95 -21.76 -3.25
CA ALA A 27 18.83 -20.78 -2.60
C ALA A 27 18.31 -19.33 -2.69
N GLN A 28 17.35 -19.03 -3.59
CA GLN A 28 16.66 -17.74 -3.69
C GLN A 28 15.26 -17.74 -3.05
N ALA A 29 14.81 -18.87 -2.52
CA ALA A 29 13.61 -18.90 -1.69
C ALA A 29 13.96 -18.29 -0.31
N GLU A 30 14.06 -16.96 -0.26
CA GLU A 30 13.94 -16.25 1.01
C GLU A 30 12.68 -16.79 1.70
N PRO A 31 12.74 -17.09 3.01
CA PRO A 31 11.55 -17.52 3.73
C PRO A 31 10.44 -16.52 3.44
N PRO A 32 9.21 -16.96 3.14
CA PRO A 32 8.14 -16.06 2.71
C PRO A 32 8.07 -14.95 3.72
N ALA A 33 8.43 -13.74 3.28
CA ALA A 33 8.55 -12.62 4.18
C ALA A 33 7.21 -12.50 4.91
N LYS A 34 7.24 -12.48 6.24
CA LYS A 34 6.00 -12.50 7.00
C LYS A 34 5.26 -11.19 6.72
N ALA A 35 4.00 -11.30 6.33
CA ALA A 35 3.12 -10.14 6.23
C ALA A 35 3.15 -9.36 7.55
N HIS A 36 3.07 -8.03 7.47
CA HIS A 36 3.14 -7.17 8.65
C HIS A 36 2.03 -6.13 8.67
N GLN A 37 1.78 -5.57 9.85
CA GLN A 37 0.58 -4.77 10.14
C GLN A 37 0.92 -3.45 10.83
N LEU A 38 0.12 -2.43 10.55
CA LEU A 38 0.06 -1.15 11.26
C LEU A 38 -1.37 -0.86 11.73
N ASN A 39 -1.53 -0.59 13.03
CA ASN A 39 -2.78 -0.11 13.60
C ASN A 39 -2.80 1.42 13.54
N ILE A 40 -3.80 1.99 12.89
CA ILE A 40 -3.99 3.43 12.68
C ILE A 40 -5.01 3.91 13.71
N LEU A 41 -4.54 4.73 14.65
CA LEU A 41 -5.31 5.28 15.76
C LEU A 41 -5.40 6.80 15.63
N PRO A 42 -6.58 7.42 15.84
CA PRO A 42 -6.70 8.87 15.92
C PRO A 42 -5.84 9.45 17.05
N TYR A 43 -5.22 10.61 16.82
CA TYR A 43 -4.50 11.33 17.87
C TYR A 43 -5.46 12.18 18.70
N ILE A 44 -5.40 12.03 20.02
CA ILE A 44 -6.29 12.74 20.95
C ILE A 44 -6.00 14.24 20.90
N GLY A 45 -7.05 15.06 20.74
CA GLY A 45 -6.93 16.51 20.71
C GLY A 45 -6.57 17.12 19.34
N ALA A 46 -6.39 16.30 18.30
CA ALA A 46 -6.26 16.76 16.92
C ALA A 46 -7.31 16.08 16.03
N TYR A 47 -8.04 16.86 15.24
CA TYR A 47 -9.19 16.37 14.49
C TYR A 47 -8.85 15.35 13.39
N ARG A 48 -7.60 15.30 12.92
CA ARG A 48 -7.21 14.49 11.74
C ARG A 48 -5.91 13.72 11.88
N ASP A 49 -5.05 14.10 12.81
CA ASP A 49 -3.76 13.45 12.98
C ASP A 49 -3.95 12.01 13.47
N VAL A 50 -3.06 11.13 13.04
CA VAL A 50 -3.12 9.70 13.39
C VAL A 50 -1.76 9.19 13.84
N GLN A 51 -1.77 8.18 14.69
CA GLN A 51 -0.62 7.40 15.11
C GLN A 51 -0.71 6.01 14.51
N LEU A 52 0.41 5.50 13.99
CA LEU A 52 0.50 4.18 13.38
C LEU A 52 1.38 3.27 14.24
N PHE A 53 0.81 2.22 14.81
CA PHE A 53 1.50 1.29 15.71
C PHE A 53 1.77 -0.05 15.05
N ARG A 54 2.98 -0.58 15.24
CA ARG A 54 3.26 -2.00 15.00
C ARG A 54 2.67 -2.81 16.16
N PRO A 55 2.06 -3.98 15.91
CA PRO A 55 1.53 -4.84 16.96
C PRO A 55 2.55 -5.14 18.06
N GLY A 56 2.13 -5.03 19.33
CA GLY A 56 2.97 -5.31 20.50
C GLY A 56 4.11 -4.32 20.74
N LYS A 57 4.15 -3.19 20.02
CA LYS A 57 5.14 -2.12 20.28
C LYS A 57 4.52 -1.00 21.13
N PRO A 58 5.22 -0.53 22.17
CA PRO A 58 4.70 0.51 23.06
C PRO A 58 4.73 1.90 22.43
N LEU A 59 5.58 2.09 21.41
CA LEU A 59 5.73 3.34 20.70
C LEU A 59 5.16 3.21 19.27
N PRO A 60 4.55 4.29 18.75
CA PRO A 60 4.16 4.37 17.35
C PRO A 60 5.38 4.16 16.43
N ALA A 61 5.17 3.53 15.28
CA ALA A 61 6.13 3.52 14.20
C ALA A 61 6.14 4.85 13.45
N TYR A 62 4.95 5.43 13.26
CA TYR A 62 4.80 6.72 12.61
C TYR A 62 3.77 7.59 13.32
N PHE A 63 4.01 8.89 13.24
CA PHE A 63 3.03 9.92 13.47
C PHE A 63 2.69 10.56 12.14
N CYS A 64 1.41 10.79 11.84
CA CYS A 64 0.99 11.47 10.63
C CYS A 64 0.22 12.74 10.98
N THR A 65 0.77 13.89 10.56
CA THR A 65 0.10 15.19 10.63
C THR A 65 -0.67 15.44 9.35
N ILE A 66 -1.95 15.82 9.46
CA ILE A 66 -2.82 16.13 8.32
C ILE A 66 -3.20 17.61 8.38
N ALA A 67 -2.48 18.45 7.64
CA ALA A 67 -2.65 19.91 7.63
C ALA A 67 -3.44 20.41 6.40
N HIS A 68 -4.12 21.55 6.57
CA HIS A 68 -5.06 22.12 5.59
C HIS A 68 -4.73 23.57 5.18
N LEU A 69 -3.57 24.10 5.57
CA LEU A 69 -3.19 25.49 5.30
C LEU A 69 -2.66 25.64 3.85
N GLY A 70 -3.39 26.37 3.00
CA GLY A 70 -2.98 26.65 1.61
C GLY A 70 -3.10 25.45 0.64
N GLY A 71 -3.72 24.37 1.08
CA GLY A 71 -3.80 23.08 0.40
C GLY A 71 -3.88 21.97 1.44
N HIS A 72 -3.86 20.72 1.01
CA HIS A 72 -3.84 19.60 1.94
C HIS A 72 -2.46 18.95 1.92
N SER A 73 -1.89 18.76 3.10
CA SER A 73 -0.62 18.06 3.25
C SER A 73 -0.72 16.99 4.31
N LEU A 74 -0.12 15.84 4.03
CA LEU A 74 0.20 14.84 5.03
C LEU A 74 1.71 14.85 5.20
N THR A 75 2.14 14.94 6.45
CA THR A 75 3.54 14.71 6.82
C THR A 75 3.58 13.42 7.62
N LEU A 76 4.48 12.51 7.27
CA LEU A 76 4.73 11.29 8.03
C LEU A 76 6.06 11.45 8.75
N GLN A 77 6.01 11.45 10.07
CA GLN A 77 7.17 11.52 10.95
C GLN A 77 7.44 10.16 11.60
N LYS A 78 8.71 9.84 11.83
CA LYS A 78 9.11 8.61 12.53
C LYS A 78 8.82 8.75 14.02
N ASN A 79 8.14 7.76 14.59
CA ASN A 79 7.77 7.66 16.00
C ASN A 79 6.86 8.80 16.50
N SER A 80 7.30 10.05 16.58
CA SER A 80 6.54 11.16 17.21
C SER A 80 6.24 12.30 16.25
N GLN A 81 5.36 13.22 16.66
CA GLN A 81 5.06 14.45 15.91
C GLN A 81 6.29 15.32 15.63
N SER A 82 7.23 15.36 16.59
CA SER A 82 8.52 16.05 16.47
C SER A 82 9.65 15.19 15.89
N GLY A 83 9.33 13.96 15.48
CA GLY A 83 10.29 13.04 14.89
C GLY A 83 10.74 13.47 13.49
N PRO A 84 11.78 12.84 12.93
CA PRO A 84 12.24 13.14 11.59
C PRO A 84 11.16 12.81 10.56
N VAL A 85 10.97 13.70 9.59
CA VAL A 85 10.07 13.48 8.46
C VAL A 85 10.64 12.37 7.59
N VAL A 86 9.84 11.33 7.38
CA VAL A 86 10.20 10.19 6.52
C VAL A 86 9.44 10.18 5.21
N GLY A 87 8.35 10.95 5.12
CA GLY A 87 7.64 11.12 3.87
C GLY A 87 6.63 12.26 3.93
N TYR A 88 6.23 12.72 2.76
CA TYR A 88 5.26 13.79 2.62
C TYR A 88 4.28 13.48 1.49
N ALA A 89 3.06 13.98 1.64
CA ALA A 89 2.09 14.09 0.57
C ALA A 89 1.57 15.51 0.51
N HIS A 90 1.45 16.06 -0.69
CA HIS A 90 0.73 17.31 -0.92
C HIS A 90 -0.31 17.09 -2.01
N TYR A 91 -1.52 17.57 -1.79
CA TYR A 91 -2.57 17.54 -2.79
C TYR A 91 -3.42 18.79 -2.80
N ARG A 92 -3.84 19.15 -4.02
CA ARG A 92 -4.67 20.31 -4.30
C ARG A 92 -6.12 19.90 -4.50
N THR A 93 -7.02 20.87 -4.40
CA THR A 93 -8.45 20.70 -4.69
C THR A 93 -8.73 20.20 -6.11
N SER A 94 -7.79 20.40 -7.06
CA SER A 94 -7.86 19.89 -8.44
C SER A 94 -7.63 18.37 -8.59
N GLY A 95 -7.50 17.63 -7.48
CA GLY A 95 -7.57 16.17 -7.48
C GLY A 95 -6.28 15.43 -7.82
N SER A 96 -5.14 16.13 -7.86
CA SER A 96 -3.81 15.51 -7.94
C SER A 96 -3.16 15.40 -6.56
N ILE A 97 -2.46 14.30 -6.33
CA ILE A 97 -1.68 14.03 -5.12
C ILE A 97 -0.26 13.73 -5.55
N ASN A 98 0.70 14.40 -4.92
CA ASN A 98 2.12 14.09 -5.03
C ASN A 98 2.60 13.54 -3.69
N CYS A 99 3.30 12.40 -3.70
CA CYS A 99 3.95 11.86 -2.51
C CYS A 99 5.38 11.46 -2.79
N GLY A 100 6.19 11.46 -1.74
CA GLY A 100 7.61 11.14 -1.82
C GLY A 100 8.24 10.83 -0.47
N ILE A 101 9.43 10.25 -0.55
CA ILE A 101 10.31 9.94 0.56
C ILE A 101 11.45 10.96 0.52
N GLY A 102 11.59 11.77 1.57
CA GLY A 102 12.49 12.93 1.52
C GLY A 102 11.96 14.07 0.63
N PRO A 103 12.72 15.17 0.48
CA PRO A 103 12.22 16.43 -0.10
C PRO A 103 12.06 16.42 -1.62
N ASP A 104 12.87 15.67 -2.36
CA ASP A 104 12.94 15.74 -3.83
C ASP A 104 12.32 14.51 -4.52
N GLU A 105 12.09 13.42 -3.80
CA GLU A 105 11.51 12.22 -4.39
C GLU A 105 10.02 12.45 -4.70
N ARG A 106 9.58 12.01 -5.89
CA ARG A 106 8.18 12.02 -6.32
C ARG A 106 7.79 10.63 -6.77
N SER A 107 7.73 9.73 -5.81
CA SER A 107 7.40 8.32 -5.95
C SER A 107 5.93 8.08 -6.32
N LEU A 108 5.08 9.10 -6.18
CA LEU A 108 3.64 9.01 -6.40
C LEU A 108 3.16 10.26 -7.12
N GLN A 109 2.68 10.13 -8.36
CA GLN A 109 2.01 11.22 -9.06
C GLN A 109 0.64 10.75 -9.55
N TRP A 110 -0.44 11.26 -8.95
CA TRP A 110 -1.79 10.83 -9.28
C TRP A 110 -2.44 11.78 -10.28
N ILE A 111 -2.95 11.22 -11.37
CA ILE A 111 -3.70 11.94 -12.41
C ILE A 111 -5.11 12.26 -11.88
N PRO A 112 -5.66 13.46 -12.15
CA PRO A 112 -7.00 13.84 -11.70
C PRO A 112 -8.05 12.79 -12.08
N MET A 113 -8.83 12.37 -11.06
CA MET A 113 -10.02 11.56 -11.29
C MET A 113 -10.97 12.32 -12.21
N ARG A 114 -11.22 11.79 -13.40
CA ARG A 114 -12.56 11.96 -13.99
C ARG A 114 -13.54 11.21 -13.09
N ALA A 115 -14.83 11.52 -13.16
CA ALA A 115 -15.91 11.04 -12.26
C ALA A 115 -16.14 9.50 -12.19
N GLN A 116 -15.14 8.66 -12.48
CA GLN A 116 -15.15 7.21 -12.42
C GLN A 116 -14.35 6.75 -11.19
N GLY A 117 -15.08 6.63 -10.08
CA GLY A 117 -14.62 6.70 -8.70
C GLY A 117 -13.98 5.46 -8.06
N GLU A 118 -13.24 4.63 -8.80
CA GLU A 118 -12.95 3.25 -8.31
C GLU A 118 -11.47 2.86 -8.24
N CYS A 119 -10.58 3.57 -8.93
CA CYS A 119 -9.17 3.17 -9.05
C CYS A 119 -8.25 4.37 -9.29
N PHE A 120 -7.08 4.36 -8.66
CA PHE A 120 -5.96 5.25 -8.94
C PHE A 120 -4.72 4.44 -9.24
N ARG A 121 -3.87 4.91 -10.15
CA ARG A 121 -2.63 4.23 -10.52
C ARG A 121 -1.44 5.12 -10.21
N PHE A 122 -0.35 4.49 -9.80
CA PHE A 122 0.93 5.15 -9.57
C PHE A 122 2.07 4.21 -9.92
N GLU A 123 3.24 4.79 -10.14
CA GLU A 123 4.45 4.06 -10.48
C GLU A 123 5.54 4.39 -9.46
N TRP A 124 6.22 3.37 -8.96
CA TRP A 124 7.35 3.50 -8.05
C TRP A 124 8.41 2.45 -8.38
N GLN A 125 9.65 2.91 -8.57
CA GLN A 125 10.78 2.06 -8.99
C GLN A 125 10.40 1.17 -10.18
N GLU A 126 9.86 1.79 -11.24
CA GLU A 126 9.44 1.13 -12.50
C GLU A 126 8.29 0.11 -12.34
N ARG A 127 7.76 -0.07 -11.13
CA ARG A 127 6.61 -0.95 -10.85
C ARG A 127 5.33 -0.16 -10.77
N LYS A 128 4.28 -0.71 -11.37
CA LYS A 128 2.95 -0.07 -11.42
C LYS A 128 2.07 -0.65 -10.33
N TYR A 129 1.47 0.25 -9.58
CA TYR A 129 0.53 -0.09 -8.53
C TYR A 129 -0.79 0.61 -8.81
N SER A 130 -1.87 0.04 -8.27
CA SER A 130 -3.12 0.76 -8.16
C SER A 130 -3.69 0.72 -6.76
N LEU A 131 -4.22 1.86 -6.37
CA LEU A 131 -5.05 1.97 -5.19
C LEU A 131 -6.51 1.84 -5.62
N ARG A 132 -7.22 0.86 -5.04
CA ARG A 132 -8.62 0.52 -5.33
C ARG A 132 -9.43 0.45 -4.04
N LYS A 133 -10.76 0.52 -4.14
CA LYS A 133 -11.63 0.10 -3.02
C LYS A 133 -11.48 -1.41 -2.82
N ALA A 134 -11.43 -1.85 -1.56
CA ALA A 134 -11.47 -3.26 -1.24
C ALA A 134 -12.92 -3.78 -1.31
N GLN A 135 -13.08 -4.98 -1.84
CA GLN A 135 -14.33 -5.72 -1.95
C GLN A 135 -14.44 -6.72 -0.79
N GLY A 136 -15.65 -7.26 -0.55
CA GLY A 136 -15.87 -8.21 0.54
C GLY A 136 -14.99 -9.46 0.48
N GLU A 137 -14.67 -9.93 -0.73
CA GLU A 137 -13.78 -11.08 -0.96
C GLU A 137 -12.34 -10.80 -0.52
N ASP A 138 -11.86 -9.56 -0.67
CA ASP A 138 -10.49 -9.18 -0.28
C ASP A 138 -10.27 -9.24 1.25
N LEU A 139 -11.36 -9.18 2.02
CA LEU A 139 -11.31 -9.06 3.48
C LEU A 139 -11.22 -10.42 4.19
N GLY A 140 -11.51 -11.52 3.48
CA GLY A 140 -11.48 -12.90 3.98
C GLY A 140 -12.64 -13.22 4.93
N LEU A 141 -13.37 -14.29 4.60
CA LEU A 141 -14.50 -14.89 5.36
C LEU A 141 -15.65 -13.92 5.69
N GLY A 142 -16.70 -13.97 4.86
CA GLY A 142 -18.06 -13.54 5.22
C GLY A 142 -18.12 -12.20 5.93
N ALA A 143 -17.72 -11.11 5.26
CA ALA A 143 -17.69 -9.77 5.81
C ALA A 143 -19.10 -9.26 6.16
N VAL A 144 -19.62 -9.73 7.31
CA VAL A 144 -20.85 -9.23 7.91
C VAL A 144 -20.48 -7.93 8.66
N ASN A 145 -21.06 -6.81 8.21
CA ASN A 145 -21.12 -5.53 8.92
C ASN A 145 -19.80 -4.79 9.19
N LEU A 146 -18.86 -4.78 8.24
CA LEU A 146 -17.80 -3.78 8.27
C LEU A 146 -18.34 -2.44 7.76
N HIS A 147 -18.46 -1.47 8.67
CA HIS A 147 -18.80 -0.08 8.35
C HIS A 147 -17.51 0.71 8.11
N GLY A 148 -17.46 1.43 6.99
CA GLY A 148 -16.36 2.32 6.66
C GLY A 148 -15.82 2.15 5.25
N GLU A 149 -14.76 2.88 4.96
CA GLU A 149 -14.06 2.81 3.68
C GLU A 149 -12.86 1.87 3.81
N HIS A 150 -12.86 0.83 2.98
CA HIS A 150 -11.78 -0.16 2.89
C HIS A 150 -11.04 0.03 1.58
N LEU A 151 -9.71 0.04 1.65
CA LEU A 151 -8.84 0.35 0.51
C LEU A 151 -7.81 -0.77 0.32
N LYS A 152 -7.38 -0.99 -0.91
CA LYS A 152 -6.30 -1.93 -1.23
C LYS A 152 -5.32 -1.35 -2.23
N VAL A 153 -4.04 -1.69 -2.09
CA VAL A 153 -3.02 -1.48 -3.13
C VAL A 153 -2.79 -2.82 -3.83
N VAL A 154 -2.88 -2.81 -5.15
CA VAL A 154 -2.61 -3.94 -6.03
C VAL A 154 -1.34 -3.62 -6.81
N ASP A 155 -0.42 -4.57 -6.86
CA ASP A 155 0.67 -4.56 -7.83
C ASP A 155 0.11 -5.00 -9.19
N GLU A 156 0.19 -4.14 -10.20
CA GLU A 156 -0.39 -4.39 -11.52
C GLU A 156 0.38 -5.47 -12.31
N GLU A 157 1.63 -5.73 -11.98
CA GLU A 157 2.42 -6.75 -12.68
C GLU A 157 2.02 -8.15 -12.20
N THR A 158 1.95 -8.35 -10.89
CA THR A 158 1.60 -9.64 -10.28
C THR A 158 0.10 -9.83 -10.06
N GLN A 159 -0.69 -8.76 -10.22
CA GLN A 159 -2.10 -8.68 -9.82
C GLN A 159 -2.34 -9.02 -8.32
N GLY A 160 -1.29 -9.00 -7.51
CA GLY A 160 -1.34 -9.32 -6.09
C GLY A 160 -1.72 -8.11 -5.23
N ILE A 161 -2.47 -8.35 -4.15
CA ILE A 161 -2.71 -7.32 -3.12
C ILE A 161 -1.44 -7.19 -2.28
N VAL A 162 -0.78 -6.04 -2.38
CA VAL A 162 0.43 -5.74 -1.59
C VAL A 162 0.10 -5.04 -0.28
N ALA A 163 -1.07 -4.41 -0.18
CA ALA A 163 -1.54 -3.81 1.06
C ALA A 163 -3.07 -3.70 1.12
N LEU A 164 -3.64 -3.84 2.31
CA LEU A 164 -5.07 -3.80 2.58
C LEU A 164 -5.33 -2.98 3.85
N LEU A 165 -6.07 -1.88 3.70
CA LEU A 165 -6.54 -1.04 4.79
C LEU A 165 -7.99 -1.38 5.11
N ILE A 166 -8.21 -1.83 6.34
CA ILE A 166 -9.51 -2.19 6.88
C ILE A 166 -9.87 -1.15 7.94
N SER A 167 -10.93 -0.38 7.72
CA SER A 167 -11.44 0.56 8.72
C SER A 167 -12.48 -0.16 9.58
N GLU A 168 -12.31 -0.12 10.90
CA GLU A 168 -13.23 -0.67 11.88
C GLU A 168 -13.78 0.49 12.72
N GLY A 169 -15.05 0.86 12.54
CA GLY A 169 -15.68 1.84 13.42
C GLY A 169 -17.05 2.34 12.97
N GLN A 170 -17.92 2.54 13.96
CA GLN A 170 -19.10 3.39 13.84
C GLN A 170 -18.68 4.87 13.78
N SER A 171 -19.52 5.67 13.12
CA SER A 171 -19.39 7.11 12.89
C SER A 171 -18.57 7.89 13.93
N GLY A 172 -17.41 8.43 13.52
CA GLY A 172 -16.71 9.51 14.23
C GLY A 172 -15.21 9.33 14.43
N ALA A 173 -14.75 8.11 14.71
CA ALA A 173 -13.32 7.82 14.93
C ALA A 173 -13.01 6.36 14.57
N ALA A 174 -12.92 6.07 13.27
CA ALA A 174 -12.65 4.72 12.80
C ALA A 174 -11.17 4.37 13.00
N ASN A 175 -10.93 3.44 13.93
CA ASN A 175 -9.69 2.70 13.98
C ASN A 175 -9.51 2.01 12.62
N ALA A 176 -8.28 1.92 12.13
CA ALA A 176 -8.04 1.17 10.91
C ALA A 176 -6.81 0.30 11.05
N THR A 177 -6.80 -0.81 10.33
CA THR A 177 -5.70 -1.74 10.29
C THR A 177 -5.18 -1.79 8.87
N LEU A 178 -3.90 -1.45 8.68
CA LEU A 178 -3.20 -1.60 7.41
C LEU A 178 -2.34 -2.87 7.46
N LYS A 179 -2.73 -3.89 6.68
CA LYS A 179 -1.98 -5.12 6.47
C LYS A 179 -1.16 -5.01 5.20
N MET A 180 0.10 -5.35 5.24
CA MET A 180 1.03 -5.34 4.11
C MET A 180 1.53 -6.74 3.82
N ALA A 181 1.71 -7.04 2.54
CA ALA A 181 2.30 -8.28 2.09
C ALA A 181 3.75 -8.40 2.58
N GLY A 182 4.22 -9.65 2.66
CA GLY A 182 5.61 -9.95 2.92
C GLY A 182 6.56 -9.27 1.94
N GLY A 183 7.66 -8.71 2.45
CA GLY A 183 8.77 -8.22 1.62
C GLY A 183 8.63 -6.75 1.21
N VAL A 184 7.56 -6.07 1.64
CA VAL A 184 7.44 -4.62 1.52
C VAL A 184 8.54 -3.96 2.35
N LYS A 185 9.49 -3.30 1.66
CA LYS A 185 10.61 -2.57 2.27
C LYS A 185 10.13 -1.27 2.92
N GLY A 186 10.95 -0.70 3.80
CA GLY A 186 10.61 0.51 4.56
C GLY A 186 10.19 1.72 3.70
N GLU A 187 10.84 1.92 2.56
CA GLU A 187 10.51 3.00 1.62
C GLU A 187 9.14 2.77 0.95
N ALA A 188 8.91 1.57 0.41
CA ALA A 188 7.63 1.18 -0.16
C ALA A 188 6.49 1.30 0.86
N GLU A 189 6.74 0.92 2.11
CA GLU A 189 5.78 1.05 3.20
C GLU A 189 5.39 2.50 3.43
N VAL A 190 6.36 3.41 3.53
CA VAL A 190 6.09 4.86 3.68
C VAL A 190 5.22 5.34 2.54
N LEU A 191 5.53 4.93 1.30
CA LEU A 191 4.76 5.34 0.14
C LEU A 191 3.32 4.83 0.16
N ILE A 192 3.12 3.56 0.51
CA ILE A 192 1.80 2.93 0.64
C ILE A 192 0.98 3.63 1.73
N VAL A 193 1.59 3.91 2.88
CA VAL A 193 0.94 4.64 3.99
C VAL A 193 0.46 6.01 3.51
N LEU A 194 1.33 6.79 2.87
CA LEU A 194 0.98 8.11 2.34
C LEU A 194 -0.14 8.04 1.31
N ALA A 195 -0.06 7.11 0.36
CA ALA A 195 -1.07 6.88 -0.67
C ALA A 195 -2.45 6.58 -0.06
N MET A 196 -2.50 5.63 0.87
CA MET A 196 -3.75 5.21 1.50
C MET A 196 -4.37 6.29 2.38
N LEU A 197 -3.58 6.94 3.23
CA LEU A 197 -4.08 8.00 4.11
C LEU A 197 -4.55 9.22 3.31
N SER A 198 -3.82 9.58 2.25
CA SER A 198 -4.22 10.68 1.36
C SER A 198 -5.54 10.37 0.65
N TRP A 199 -5.74 9.14 0.18
CA TRP A 199 -7.00 8.76 -0.43
C TRP A 199 -8.15 8.74 0.58
N ARG A 200 -7.93 8.15 1.76
CA ARG A 200 -8.94 8.12 2.84
C ARG A 200 -9.38 9.52 3.24
N ASP A 201 -8.45 10.47 3.42
CA ASP A 201 -8.85 11.85 3.74
C ASP A 201 -9.65 12.49 2.59
N ARG A 202 -9.27 12.24 1.34
CA ARG A 202 -10.01 12.72 0.17
C ARG A 202 -11.44 12.17 0.11
N ILE A 203 -11.64 10.86 0.27
CA ILE A 203 -12.98 10.28 0.19
C ILE A 203 -13.84 10.79 1.36
N ARG A 204 -13.29 10.87 2.58
CA ARG A 204 -13.97 11.50 3.73
C ARG A 204 -14.48 12.90 3.39
N ARG A 205 -13.67 13.73 2.72
CA ARG A 205 -14.07 15.07 2.26
C ARG A 205 -15.17 15.04 1.20
N ALA A 206 -15.08 14.14 0.22
CA ALA A 206 -16.12 13.98 -0.79
C ALA A 206 -17.45 13.50 -0.17
N GLY A 207 -17.39 12.66 0.85
CA GLY A 207 -18.56 12.21 1.62
C GLY A 207 -19.23 13.31 2.42
N SER A 208 -18.46 14.26 2.98
CA SER A 208 -19.00 15.46 3.66
C SER A 208 -19.60 16.51 2.71
N LEU A 209 -19.41 16.37 1.40
CA LEU A 209 -19.93 17.30 0.39
C LEU A 209 -21.25 16.83 -0.25
N ARG A 210 -22.00 15.92 0.38
CA ARG A 210 -23.32 15.52 -0.15
C ARG A 210 -24.31 16.70 -0.05
N PRO A 211 -25.16 16.91 -1.06
CA PRO A 211 -25.87 18.17 -1.30
C PRO A 211 -27.12 18.25 -0.43
N GLY A 212 -27.27 19.32 0.37
CA GLY A 212 -28.52 19.55 1.11
C GLY A 212 -28.51 20.67 2.16
N GLU A 213 -27.35 21.08 2.69
CA GLU A 213 -27.32 22.15 3.70
C GLU A 213 -26.82 23.47 3.09
N LYS A 214 -27.80 24.29 2.69
CA LYS A 214 -27.69 25.75 2.59
C LYS A 214 -28.68 26.36 3.57
#